data_AF-A0A7C4IRW2-F1
#
_entry.id   AF-A0A7C4IRW2-F1
#
_cell.length_a   1.000
_cell.length_b   1.000
_cell.length_c   1.000
_cell.angle_alpha   90.00
_cell.angle_beta   90.00
_cell.angle_gamma   90.00
#
_symmetry.space_group_name_H-M   'P 1'
#
loop_
_entity.id
_entity.type
_entity.pdbx_description
1 polymer ?
#
loop_
_entity_poly.entity_id
_entity_poly.type
_entity_poly.pdbx_seq_one_letter_code
_entity_poly.pdbx_strand_id
1 'polypeptide(L)'
;MPLLSIAGRVGMISSRSSQDEAALQLLLWLADEQHSAAVGAASSATTLPRRSQIENIAAWVEPPMTEKTAKEYAKDLVKTFESPDCLSALPIPGREEYLSALDDAVRSAVRGDVPAIEALIATAGRWREISARLGVEKQKAALRRSLGLEPFPAATNKP
;
A
#
# COMPACT_ATOMS: atom_id res chain seq x y z
N MET A 1 5.38 -15.32 -0.45
CA MET A 1 5.93 -13.95 -0.57
C MET A 1 4.81 -12.97 -0.23
N PRO A 2 4.87 -12.21 0.88
CA PRO A 2 3.91 -11.15 1.15
C PRO A 2 4.06 -9.99 0.16
N LEU A 3 2.93 -9.40 -0.25
CA LEU A 3 2.90 -8.14 -1.03
C LEU A 3 2.59 -6.97 -0.09
N LEU A 4 3.58 -6.11 0.13
CA LEU A 4 3.53 -4.96 1.01
C LEU A 4 3.00 -3.72 0.28
N SER A 5 2.65 -2.69 1.06
CA SER A 5 2.20 -1.39 0.55
C SER A 5 0.93 -1.46 -0.31
N ILE A 6 0.08 -2.46 -0.10
CA ILE A 6 -1.15 -2.62 -0.89
C ILE A 6 -2.33 -1.78 -0.39
N ALA A 7 -2.33 -1.52 0.90
CA ALA A 7 -3.37 -0.84 1.65
C ALA A 7 -2.70 0.01 2.73
N GLY A 8 -3.40 1.05 3.18
CA GLY A 8 -2.89 2.01 4.14
C GLY A 8 -3.45 3.40 3.91
N ARG A 9 -2.95 4.35 4.68
CA ARG A 9 -3.25 5.78 4.53
C ARG A 9 -1.97 6.54 4.24
N VAL A 10 -2.03 7.44 3.26
CA VAL A 10 -0.92 8.30 2.87
C VAL A 10 -1.40 9.74 2.94
N GLY A 11 -0.59 10.60 3.57
CA GLY A 11 -0.80 12.04 3.57
C GLY A 11 -0.13 12.67 2.34
N MET A 12 -0.83 13.54 1.63
CA MET A 12 -0.29 14.27 0.48
C MET A 12 -0.68 15.74 0.57
N ILE A 13 0.24 16.62 0.15
CA ILE A 13 0.01 18.05 0.03
C ILE A 13 -0.12 18.38 -1.45
N SER A 14 -1.19 19.09 -1.80
CA SER A 14 -1.36 19.57 -3.17
C SER A 14 -0.29 20.61 -3.51
N SER A 15 0.29 20.52 -4.71
CA SER A 15 1.21 21.54 -5.23
C SER A 15 0.57 22.93 -5.41
N ARG A 16 -0.75 23.01 -5.29
CA ARG A 16 -1.54 24.26 -5.37
C ARG A 16 -1.93 24.79 -4.00
N SER A 17 -1.53 24.13 -2.90
CA SER A 17 -1.84 24.60 -1.56
C SER A 17 -1.12 25.92 -1.29
N SER A 18 -1.85 26.93 -0.82
CA SER A 18 -1.27 28.17 -0.31
C SER A 18 -0.86 28.08 1.16
N GLN A 19 -1.06 26.91 1.79
CA GLN A 19 -0.79 26.62 3.20
C GLN A 19 0.02 25.31 3.29
N ASP A 20 1.01 25.16 2.42
CA ASP A 20 1.85 23.97 2.32
C ASP A 20 2.66 23.71 3.60
N GLU A 21 3.21 24.75 4.22
CA GLU A 21 3.95 24.62 5.48
C GLU A 21 3.04 24.15 6.64
N ALA A 22 1.87 24.77 6.81
CA ALA A 22 0.92 24.36 7.84
C ALA A 22 0.38 22.94 7.59
N ALA A 23 0.11 22.60 6.32
CA ALA A 23 -0.30 21.24 5.95
C ALA A 23 0.81 20.22 6.23
N LEU A 24 2.08 20.56 5.97
CA LEU A 24 3.21 19.71 6.30
C LEU A 24 3.34 19.50 7.82
N GLN A 25 3.21 20.57 8.61
CA GLN A 25 3.23 20.48 10.07
C GLN A 25 2.11 19.57 10.60
N LEU A 26 0.90 19.69 10.06
CA LEU A 26 -0.21 18.81 10.42
C LEU A 26 0.09 17.34 10.07
N LEU A 27 0.62 17.07 8.88
CA LEU A 27 0.96 15.71 8.48
C LEU A 27 2.07 15.12 9.35
N LEU A 28 3.08 15.91 9.71
CA LEU A 28 4.15 15.50 10.62
C LEU A 28 3.60 15.21 12.02
N TRP A 29 2.70 16.06 12.52
CA TRP A 29 2.02 15.86 13.80
C TRP A 29 1.18 14.57 13.80
N LEU A 30 0.37 14.33 12.77
CA LEU A 30 -0.40 13.09 12.62
C LEU A 30 0.48 11.84 12.50
N ALA A 31 1.68 11.99 11.92
CA ALA A 31 2.61 10.89 11.68
C ALA A 31 3.59 10.66 12.84
N ASP A 32 3.57 11.49 13.89
CA ASP A 32 4.42 11.31 15.06
C ASP A 32 4.08 10.03 15.83
N GLU A 33 4.93 9.63 16.76
CA GLU A 33 4.77 8.37 17.48
C GLU A 33 3.46 8.28 18.28
N GLN A 34 3.09 9.37 18.95
CA GLN A 34 1.94 9.42 19.85
C GLN A 34 0.62 9.44 19.08
N HIS A 35 0.49 10.34 18.10
CA HIS A 35 -0.74 10.54 17.34
C HIS A 35 -0.93 9.43 16.30
N SER A 36 0.14 8.93 15.67
CA SER A 36 0.01 7.81 14.73
C SER A 36 -0.46 6.53 15.41
N ALA A 37 -0.08 6.30 16.67
CA ALA A 37 -0.59 5.17 17.45
C ALA A 37 -2.10 5.29 17.69
N ALA A 38 -2.58 6.48 18.09
CA ALA A 38 -3.99 6.72 18.34
C ALA A 38 -4.85 6.69 17.06
N VAL A 39 -4.44 7.44 16.03
CA VAL A 39 -5.18 7.57 14.76
C VAL A 39 -5.10 6.28 13.95
N GLY A 40 -3.94 5.62 13.93
CA GLY A 40 -3.74 4.37 13.21
C GLY A 40 -4.51 3.21 13.82
N ALA A 41 -4.49 3.06 15.14
CA ALA A 41 -5.25 2.02 15.84
C ALA A 41 -6.76 2.14 15.63
N ALA A 42 -7.28 3.36 15.53
CA ALA A 42 -8.71 3.61 15.32
C ALA A 42 -9.19 3.30 13.89
N SER A 43 -8.28 3.04 12.94
CA SER A 43 -8.61 2.83 11.53
C SER A 43 -8.38 1.37 11.14
N SER A 44 -9.44 0.70 10.69
CA SER A 44 -9.36 -0.65 10.11
C SER A 44 -8.57 -0.72 8.79
N ALA A 45 -8.28 0.42 8.18
CA ALA A 45 -7.49 0.54 6.96
C ALA A 45 -5.98 0.64 7.23
N THR A 46 -5.56 0.59 8.49
CA THR A 46 -4.17 0.69 8.94
C THR A 46 -3.83 -0.48 9.84
N THR A 47 -2.59 -0.92 9.78
CA THR A 47 -1.96 -1.85 10.74
C THR A 47 -0.64 -1.23 11.16
N LEU A 48 0.03 -1.78 12.19
CA LEU A 48 1.31 -1.33 12.76
C LEU A 48 2.28 -0.74 11.72
N PRO A 49 2.29 0.59 11.48
CA PRO A 49 3.21 1.17 10.50
C PRO A 49 4.65 1.27 11.02
N ARG A 50 4.89 1.17 12.33
CA ARG A 50 6.20 1.42 12.96
C ARG A 50 6.59 0.33 13.96
N ARG A 51 7.90 0.06 14.07
CA ARG A 51 8.45 -0.86 15.07
C ARG A 51 8.17 -0.40 16.51
N SER A 52 8.23 0.90 16.80
CA SER A 52 8.02 1.38 18.17
C SER A 52 6.59 1.13 18.68
N GLN A 53 5.61 0.97 17.77
CA GLN A 53 4.23 0.67 18.14
C GLN A 53 4.03 -0.80 18.55
N ILE A 54 5.02 -1.67 18.36
CA ILE A 54 4.97 -3.06 18.82
C ILE A 54 4.86 -3.12 20.35
N GLU A 55 5.47 -2.16 21.05
CA GLU A 55 5.40 -2.08 22.51
C GLU A 55 3.97 -1.82 23.01
N ASN A 56 3.14 -1.17 22.19
CA ASN A 56 1.73 -0.89 22.48
C ASN A 56 0.78 -1.68 21.55
N ILE A 57 1.08 -2.97 21.34
CA ILE A 57 0.27 -3.84 20.44
C ILE A 57 -1.20 -3.95 20.86
N ALA A 58 -1.51 -3.78 22.14
CA ALA A 58 -2.87 -3.86 22.66
C ALA A 58 -3.81 -2.83 22.00
N ALA A 59 -3.29 -1.69 21.52
CA ALA A 59 -4.08 -0.71 20.79
C ALA A 59 -4.52 -1.20 19.39
N TRP A 60 -3.87 -2.22 18.84
CA TRP A 60 -4.04 -2.69 17.45
C TRP A 60 -4.80 -4.00 17.32
N VAL A 61 -5.34 -4.50 18.43
CA VAL A 61 -6.13 -5.73 18.46
C VAL A 61 -7.47 -5.46 19.13
N GLU A 62 -8.52 -6.11 18.64
CA GLU A 62 -9.87 -6.00 19.19
C GLU A 62 -10.18 -7.20 20.11
N PRO A 63 -11.08 -7.04 21.10
CA PRO A 63 -11.60 -8.18 21.85
C PRO A 63 -12.19 -9.25 20.92
N PRO A 64 -12.02 -10.56 21.19
CA PRO A 64 -11.52 -11.17 22.42
C PRO A 64 -10.00 -11.48 22.42
N MET A 65 -9.19 -10.79 21.59
CA MET A 65 -7.76 -11.07 21.50
C MET A 65 -7.05 -10.92 22.85
N THR A 66 -6.37 -11.97 23.31
CA THR A 66 -5.59 -11.91 24.55
C THR A 66 -4.26 -11.18 24.34
N GLU A 67 -3.67 -10.62 25.40
CA GLU A 67 -2.34 -9.99 25.33
C GLU A 67 -1.27 -10.94 24.77
N LYS A 68 -1.34 -12.23 25.12
CA LYS A 68 -0.44 -13.25 24.59
C LYS A 68 -0.58 -13.36 23.06
N THR A 69 -1.81 -13.49 22.57
CA THR A 69 -2.08 -13.61 21.12
C THR A 69 -1.71 -12.32 20.38
N ALA A 70 -1.90 -11.16 20.99
CA ALA A 70 -1.46 -9.88 20.44
C ALA A 70 0.07 -9.84 20.26
N LYS A 71 0.84 -10.28 21.26
CA LYS A 71 2.31 -10.36 21.17
C LYS A 71 2.77 -11.38 20.12
N GLU A 72 2.10 -12.51 20.00
CA GLU A 72 2.36 -13.50 18.95
C GLU A 72 2.10 -12.90 17.55
N TYR A 73 0.98 -12.20 17.37
CA TYR A 73 0.66 -11.48 16.14
C TYR A 73 1.72 -10.44 15.77
N ALA A 74 2.16 -9.62 16.74
CA ALA A 74 3.22 -8.64 16.50
C ALA A 74 4.53 -9.30 16.05
N LYS A 75 4.90 -10.43 16.66
CA LYS A 75 6.10 -11.19 16.29
C LYS A 75 6.02 -11.70 14.86
N ASP A 76 4.86 -12.24 14.46
CA ASP A 76 4.65 -12.74 13.09
C ASP A 76 4.64 -11.61 12.06
N LEU A 77 4.07 -10.44 12.40
CA LEU A 77 4.13 -9.24 11.55
C LEU A 77 5.58 -8.79 11.32
N VAL A 78 6.37 -8.65 12.39
CA VAL A 78 7.79 -8.27 12.28
C VAL A 78 8.53 -9.24 11.39
N LYS A 79 8.37 -10.55 11.63
CA LYS A 79 8.99 -11.59 10.82
C LYS A 79 8.57 -11.49 9.34
N THR A 80 7.33 -11.14 9.06
CA THR A 80 6.80 -10.98 7.70
C THR A 80 7.42 -9.76 7.02
N PHE A 81 7.50 -8.62 7.71
CA PHE A 81 8.08 -7.39 7.16
C PHE A 81 9.61 -7.45 7.00
N GLU A 82 10.30 -8.22 7.84
CA GLU A 82 11.75 -8.43 7.77
C GLU A 82 12.17 -9.57 6.84
N SER A 83 11.19 -10.27 6.25
CA SER A 83 11.46 -11.34 5.30
C SER A 83 12.13 -10.78 4.05
N PRO A 84 13.27 -11.35 3.59
CA PRO A 84 13.90 -10.95 2.33
C PRO A 84 13.00 -11.24 1.11
N ASP A 85 12.01 -12.08 1.32
CA ASP A 85 11.08 -12.67 0.38
C ASP A 85 9.76 -11.87 0.29
N CYS A 86 9.85 -10.54 0.40
CA CYS A 86 8.70 -9.64 0.28
C CYS A 86 8.76 -8.83 -1.02
N LEU A 87 7.58 -8.53 -1.58
CA LEU A 87 7.45 -7.62 -2.71
C LEU A 87 6.72 -6.37 -2.24
N SER A 88 7.17 -5.19 -2.63
CA SER A 88 6.39 -3.96 -2.42
C SER A 88 5.53 -3.67 -3.64
N ALA A 89 4.28 -3.27 -3.43
CA ALA A 89 3.40 -2.90 -4.52
C ALA A 89 3.97 -1.73 -5.33
N LEU A 90 3.90 -1.84 -6.66
CA LEU A 90 4.42 -0.83 -7.57
C LEU A 90 3.48 0.39 -7.64
N PRO A 91 3.97 1.62 -7.38
CA PRO A 91 3.19 2.85 -7.52
C PRO A 91 3.11 3.27 -9.00
N ILE A 92 2.39 2.47 -9.79
CA ILE A 92 2.18 2.70 -11.23
C ILE A 92 0.74 3.12 -11.54
N PRO A 93 0.52 3.91 -12.61
CA PRO A 93 -0.82 4.21 -13.11
C PRO A 93 -1.64 2.94 -13.37
N GLY A 94 -2.93 2.99 -13.04
CA GLY A 94 -3.86 1.87 -13.29
C GLY A 94 -3.72 0.69 -12.33
N ARG A 95 -2.95 0.84 -11.23
CA ARG A 95 -2.74 -0.21 -10.21
C ARG A 95 -4.02 -0.94 -9.79
N GLU A 96 -5.12 -0.23 -9.61
CA GLU A 96 -6.42 -0.84 -9.25
C GLU A 96 -6.92 -1.83 -10.30
N GLU A 97 -6.72 -1.55 -11.60
CA GLU A 97 -7.11 -2.45 -12.68
C GLU A 97 -6.29 -3.74 -12.67
N TYR A 98 -4.99 -3.65 -12.37
CA TYR A 98 -4.12 -4.83 -12.25
C TYR A 98 -4.57 -5.71 -11.08
N LEU A 99 -4.90 -5.11 -9.93
CA LEU A 99 -5.35 -5.84 -8.74
C LEU A 99 -6.76 -6.42 -8.92
N SER A 100 -7.68 -5.70 -9.57
CA SER A 100 -9.01 -6.20 -9.89
C SER A 100 -8.95 -7.43 -10.79
N ALA A 101 -8.10 -7.41 -11.83
CA ALA A 101 -7.91 -8.56 -12.70
C ALA A 101 -7.40 -9.80 -11.94
N LEU A 102 -6.55 -9.59 -10.92
CA LEU A 102 -6.08 -10.67 -10.06
C LEU A 102 -7.16 -11.16 -9.09
N ASP A 103 -7.94 -10.26 -8.48
CA ASP A 103 -9.06 -10.61 -7.58
C ASP A 103 -10.07 -11.52 -8.29
N ASP A 104 -10.46 -11.15 -9.52
CA ASP A 104 -11.40 -11.91 -10.33
C ASP A 104 -10.88 -13.33 -10.64
N ALA A 105 -9.58 -13.45 -10.95
CA ALA A 105 -8.93 -14.72 -11.24
C ALA A 105 -8.82 -15.61 -10.00
N VAL A 106 -8.42 -15.05 -8.86
CA VAL A 106 -8.35 -15.77 -7.58
C VAL A 106 -9.73 -16.25 -7.19
N ARG A 107 -10.76 -15.40 -7.28
CA ARG A 107 -12.14 -15.76 -6.97
C ARG A 107 -12.64 -16.90 -7.85
N SER A 108 -12.37 -16.85 -9.15
CA SER A 108 -12.78 -17.90 -10.11
C SER A 108 -12.08 -19.23 -9.83
N ALA A 109 -10.78 -19.19 -9.50
CA ALA A 109 -10.03 -20.39 -9.13
C ALA A 109 -10.50 -21.01 -7.81
N VAL A 110 -10.79 -20.19 -6.79
CA VAL A 110 -11.30 -20.64 -5.49
C VAL A 110 -12.70 -21.27 -5.61
N ARG A 111 -13.56 -20.76 -6.50
CA ARG A 111 -14.86 -21.39 -6.80
C ARG A 111 -14.73 -22.69 -7.60
N GLY A 112 -13.58 -22.93 -8.23
CA GLY A 112 -13.35 -24.09 -9.10
C GLY A 112 -13.84 -23.92 -10.53
N ASP A 113 -14.15 -22.69 -10.97
CA ASP A 113 -14.65 -22.43 -12.33
C ASP A 113 -13.55 -22.59 -13.39
N VAL A 114 -12.31 -22.24 -13.03
CA VAL A 114 -11.13 -22.28 -13.92
C VAL A 114 -9.93 -22.80 -13.12
N PRO A 115 -9.10 -23.71 -13.67
CA PRO A 115 -7.86 -24.12 -13.03
C PRO A 115 -6.97 -22.92 -12.68
N ALA A 116 -6.34 -22.94 -11.52
CA ALA A 116 -5.54 -21.80 -11.03
C ALA A 116 -4.46 -21.34 -12.01
N ILE A 117 -3.80 -22.29 -12.70
CA ILE A 117 -2.77 -21.97 -13.69
C ILE A 117 -3.35 -21.21 -14.90
N GLU A 118 -4.53 -21.62 -15.39
CA GLU A 118 -5.21 -20.98 -16.51
C GLU A 118 -5.70 -19.57 -16.14
N ALA A 119 -6.26 -19.42 -14.95
CA ALA A 119 -6.69 -18.12 -14.41
C ALA A 119 -5.51 -17.13 -14.32
N LEU A 120 -4.33 -17.58 -13.87
CA LEU A 120 -3.14 -16.74 -13.79
C LEU A 120 -2.56 -16.40 -15.17
N ILE A 121 -2.58 -17.33 -16.13
CA ILE A 121 -2.16 -17.06 -17.51
C ILE A 121 -3.05 -15.99 -18.15
N ALA A 122 -4.38 -16.11 -17.97
CA ALA A 122 -5.34 -15.11 -18.44
C ALA A 122 -5.10 -13.74 -17.78
N THR A 123 -4.86 -13.71 -16.47
CA THR A 123 -4.53 -12.47 -15.72
C THR A 123 -3.28 -11.80 -16.29
N ALA A 124 -2.22 -12.56 -16.57
CA ALA A 124 -1.01 -12.04 -17.19
C ALA A 124 -1.28 -11.46 -18.59
N GLY A 125 -2.19 -12.06 -19.36
CA GLY A 125 -2.71 -11.50 -20.60
C GLY A 125 -3.36 -10.13 -20.39
N ARG A 126 -4.27 -10.05 -19.42
CA ARG A 126 -4.98 -8.80 -19.11
C ARG A 126 -4.05 -7.69 -18.65
N TRP A 127 -3.04 -8.02 -17.84
CA TRP A 127 -2.01 -7.07 -17.45
C TRP A 127 -1.21 -6.51 -18.62
N ARG A 128 -0.92 -7.33 -19.65
CA ARG A 128 -0.26 -6.83 -20.88
C ARG A 128 -1.13 -5.84 -21.63
N GLU A 129 -2.44 -6.07 -21.69
CA GLU A 129 -3.40 -5.17 -22.35
C GLU A 129 -3.57 -3.86 -21.59
N ILE A 130 -3.68 -3.91 -20.26
CA ILE A 130 -3.66 -2.71 -19.41
C ILE A 130 -2.36 -1.92 -19.66
N SER A 131 -1.23 -2.62 -19.72
CA SER A 131 0.07 -1.99 -19.93
C SER A 131 0.20 -1.32 -21.31
N ALA A 132 -0.33 -1.98 -22.35
CA ALA A 132 -0.38 -1.43 -23.70
C ALA A 132 -1.26 -0.19 -23.77
N ARG A 133 -2.45 -0.21 -23.13
CA ARG A 133 -3.39 0.92 -23.10
C ARG A 133 -2.85 2.13 -22.33
N LEU A 134 -2.23 1.91 -21.17
CA LEU A 134 -1.69 2.97 -20.31
C LEU A 134 -0.33 3.49 -20.80
N GLY A 135 0.39 2.67 -21.58
CA GLY A 135 1.70 2.98 -22.13
C GLY A 135 2.83 2.59 -21.16
N VAL A 136 3.63 1.59 -21.55
CA VAL A 136 4.73 1.03 -20.74
C VAL A 136 5.72 2.12 -20.30
N GLU A 137 6.13 3.01 -21.21
CA GLU A 137 7.10 4.06 -20.90
C GLU A 137 6.55 5.10 -19.93
N LYS A 138 5.24 5.41 -19.99
CA LYS A 138 4.60 6.30 -19.01
C LYS A 138 4.60 5.70 -17.62
N GLN A 139 4.37 4.39 -17.52
CA GLN A 139 4.38 3.68 -16.25
C GLN A 139 5.80 3.56 -15.67
N LYS A 140 6.80 3.27 -16.50
CA LYS A 140 8.22 3.28 -16.09
C LYS A 140 8.64 4.66 -15.58
N ALA A 141 8.29 5.73 -16.29
CA ALA A 141 8.58 7.09 -15.86
C ALA A 141 7.87 7.45 -14.54
N ALA A 142 6.60 7.04 -14.37
CA ALA A 142 5.88 7.24 -13.11
C ALA A 142 6.56 6.51 -11.93
N LEU A 143 6.98 5.26 -12.13
CA LEU A 143 7.72 4.50 -11.13
C LEU A 143 9.05 5.18 -10.77
N ARG A 144 9.82 5.62 -11.77
CA ARG A 144 11.11 6.31 -11.57
C ARG A 144 10.96 7.62 -10.80
N ARG A 145 9.91 8.41 -11.09
CA ARG A 145 9.58 9.61 -10.32
C ARG A 145 9.18 9.30 -8.89
N SER A 146 8.37 8.25 -8.67
CA SER A 146 8.01 7.80 -7.32
C SER A 146 9.24 7.40 -6.49
N LEU A 147 10.31 6.92 -7.14
CA LEU A 147 11.56 6.56 -6.49
C LEU A 147 12.55 7.73 -6.37
N GLY A 148 12.16 8.94 -6.80
CA GLY A 148 13.04 10.11 -6.81
C GLY A 148 14.20 10.04 -7.82
N LEU A 149 14.16 9.07 -8.76
CA LEU A 149 15.18 8.90 -9.80
C LEU A 149 15.01 9.87 -10.97
N GLU A 150 13.85 10.53 -11.05
CA GLU A 150 13.55 11.58 -12.00
C GLU A 150 12.83 12.73 -11.30
N PRO A 151 13.12 13.99 -11.66
CA PRO A 151 12.41 15.14 -11.11
C PRO A 151 10.94 15.11 -11.55
N PHE A 152 10.07 15.59 -10.67
CA PHE A 152 8.70 15.88 -11.06
C PHE A 152 8.70 17.04 -12.06
N PRO A 153 7.89 16.97 -13.14
CA PRO A 153 7.75 18.11 -14.04
C PRO A 153 7.25 19.31 -13.22
N ALA A 154 7.87 20.47 -13.45
CA ALA A 154 7.45 21.71 -12.80
C ALA A 154 5.94 21.89 -12.99
N ALA A 155 5.23 22.26 -11.92
CA ALA A 155 3.81 22.55 -11.99
C ALA A 155 3.62 23.65 -13.04
N THR A 156 3.07 23.30 -14.20
CA THR A 156 2.66 24.30 -15.17
C THR A 156 1.47 25.00 -14.54
N ASN A 157 1.68 26.24 -14.09
CA ASN A 157 0.60 27.16 -13.77
C ASN A 157 -0.19 27.36 -15.06
N LYS A 158 -1.18 26.50 -15.29
CA LYS A 158 -2.20 26.73 -16.30
C LYS A 158 -3.30 27.53 -15.60
N PRO A 159 -3.65 28.72 -16.14
CA PRO A 159 -4.67 29.59 -15.55
C PRO A 159 -6.03 28.90 -15.46
#